data_AF-A0A9E0Y231-F1
#
_entry.id   AF-A0A9E0Y231-F1
#
_cell.length_a   1.000
_cell.length_b   1.000
_cell.length_c   1.000
_cell.angle_alpha   90.00
_cell.angle_beta   90.00
_cell.angle_gamma   90.00
#
_symmetry.space_group_name_H-M   'P 1'
#
loop_
_entity.id
_entity.type
_entity.pdbx_description
1 polymer ?
#
loop_
_entity_poly.entity_id
_entity_poly.type
_entity_poly.pdbx_seq_one_letter_code
_entity_poly.pdbx_strand_id
1 'polypeptide(L)'
;MTRQFACLLLFILSMTEIKAQPLSAYVNIQNQVMVWDNGMIRKIDYLAPISMKIGRTTIPYLDNSRSFKIYYGGGVRTINIGFTNDYFVSDNLVAFINARSLNVFDNGKVKNLSGMVQQYYLGDSVLLFLDGIRSEYKAYYNGEVYPIENFLAGNAIDVVKVSDNIAAYVNYANQFRIFISGKIIPQENYTVSSFDVGRNTVAYVDINKQFKIFHNGNTIVAENFPPLNYAVGDNVVAYVSNDGYFKIFYNDSVQTIGYFNREYKIGDNVVAFRDGGGWFKAFYKGDIISLESYYPDNFVVQYNSLAYVNRSGILRLMTEGEVYDVTSMFNPGDAGSETNWQLTYDVLKYQVGLNIFKIYYKGNEY
;
A
#
# COMPACT_ATOMS: atom_id res chain seq x y z
N MET A 1 7.15 -50.31 -45.18
CA MET A 1 7.37 -50.14 -43.73
C MET A 1 8.24 -48.89 -43.56
N THR A 2 7.62 -47.72 -43.51
CA THR A 2 8.34 -46.43 -43.43
C THR A 2 7.58 -45.53 -42.45
N ARG A 3 8.05 -45.53 -41.19
CA ARG A 3 7.68 -44.54 -40.18
C ARG A 3 8.81 -43.52 -40.13
N GLN A 4 8.56 -42.29 -40.56
CA GLN A 4 9.35 -41.14 -40.12
C GLN A 4 8.54 -40.42 -39.05
N PHE A 5 9.09 -40.43 -37.84
CA PHE A 5 8.60 -39.70 -36.68
C PHE A 5 8.82 -38.21 -36.88
N ALA A 6 7.74 -37.42 -36.81
CA ALA A 6 7.83 -35.98 -36.59
C ALA A 6 7.94 -35.74 -35.08
N CYS A 7 9.09 -35.26 -34.61
CA CYS A 7 9.24 -34.72 -33.26
C CYS A 7 8.67 -33.30 -33.22
N LEU A 8 7.52 -33.12 -32.59
CA LEU A 8 6.97 -31.81 -32.25
C LEU A 8 7.47 -31.42 -30.86
N LEU A 9 8.41 -30.48 -30.78
CA LEU A 9 8.89 -29.92 -29.51
C LEU A 9 7.95 -28.78 -29.10
N LEU A 10 7.08 -29.02 -28.11
CA LEU A 10 6.25 -27.98 -27.49
C LEU A 10 7.10 -27.18 -26.50
N PHE A 11 7.45 -25.94 -26.86
CA PHE A 11 7.99 -24.95 -25.92
C PHE A 11 6.83 -24.35 -25.12
N ILE A 12 6.66 -24.80 -23.87
CA ILE A 12 5.78 -24.14 -22.91
C ILE A 12 6.51 -22.86 -22.45
N LEU A 13 6.12 -21.71 -23.00
CA LEU A 13 6.50 -20.41 -22.41
C LEU A 13 5.79 -20.29 -21.06
N SER A 14 6.53 -20.54 -19.98
CA SER A 14 6.15 -20.08 -18.66
C SER A 14 6.20 -18.55 -18.67
N MET A 15 5.05 -17.89 -18.67
CA MET A 15 4.95 -16.46 -18.38
C MET A 15 5.31 -16.25 -16.91
N THR A 16 6.59 -16.00 -16.64
CA THR A 16 7.00 -15.48 -15.34
C THR A 16 6.48 -14.06 -15.25
N GLU A 17 5.47 -13.83 -14.40
CA GLU A 17 5.12 -12.48 -14.00
C GLU A 17 6.38 -11.83 -13.40
N ILE A 18 6.91 -10.81 -14.07
CA ILE A 18 7.95 -9.95 -13.51
C ILE A 18 7.27 -9.17 -12.41
N LYS A 19 7.25 -9.72 -11.19
CA LYS A 19 6.86 -8.95 -10.01
C LYS A 19 7.97 -7.96 -9.74
N ALA A 20 7.70 -6.69 -10.03
CA ALA A 20 8.62 -5.62 -9.68
C ALA A 20 8.90 -5.69 -8.17
N GLN A 21 10.19 -5.79 -7.84
CA GLN A 21 10.62 -5.79 -6.45
C GLN A 21 10.48 -4.37 -5.89
N PRO A 22 10.11 -4.24 -4.60
CA PRO A 22 10.06 -2.94 -3.95
C PRO A 22 11.43 -2.24 -4.02
N LEU A 23 11.42 -0.91 -4.15
CA LEU A 23 12.63 -0.09 -4.16
C LEU A 23 12.99 0.40 -2.75
N SER A 24 14.25 0.80 -2.57
CA SER A 24 14.68 1.58 -1.42
C SER A 24 15.70 2.64 -1.83
N ALA A 25 15.78 3.72 -1.08
CA ALA A 25 16.68 4.83 -1.38
C ALA A 25 17.23 5.48 -0.11
N TYR A 26 18.42 6.08 -0.25
CA TYR A 26 19.08 6.81 0.81
C TYR A 26 20.04 7.86 0.24
N VAL A 27 20.42 8.82 1.08
CA VAL A 27 21.51 9.76 0.79
C VAL A 27 22.73 9.29 1.56
N ASN A 28 23.85 9.07 0.87
CA ASN A 28 25.08 8.58 1.50
C ASN A 28 25.90 9.72 2.13
N ILE A 29 27.03 9.36 2.77
CA ILE A 29 27.97 10.33 3.38
C ILE A 29 28.49 11.40 2.41
N GLN A 30 28.50 11.16 1.10
CA GLN A 30 28.93 12.13 0.08
C GLN A 30 27.78 12.99 -0.46
N ASN A 31 26.60 12.98 0.18
CA ASN A 31 25.38 13.65 -0.28
C ASN A 31 24.87 13.15 -1.65
N GLN A 32 25.24 11.94 -2.05
CA GLN A 32 24.77 11.33 -3.29
C GLN A 32 23.51 10.52 -3.03
N VAL A 33 22.59 10.53 -3.99
CA VAL A 33 21.35 9.77 -3.91
C VAL A 33 21.62 8.36 -4.42
N MET A 34 21.41 7.39 -3.55
CA MET A 34 21.58 5.97 -3.82
C MET A 34 20.20 5.30 -3.87
N VAL A 35 20.00 4.44 -4.86
CA VAL A 35 18.81 3.59 -5.00
C VAL A 35 19.25 2.15 -5.01
N TRP A 36 18.57 1.34 -4.21
CA TRP A 36 18.61 -0.10 -4.32
C TRP A 36 17.44 -0.57 -5.17
N ASP A 37 17.79 -1.32 -6.21
CA ASP A 37 16.86 -1.87 -7.18
C ASP A 37 17.31 -3.30 -7.49
N ASN A 38 16.56 -4.28 -6.97
CA ASN A 38 16.77 -5.71 -7.18
C ASN A 38 18.22 -6.16 -6.91
N GLY A 39 18.70 -5.90 -5.70
CA GLY A 39 20.03 -6.31 -5.26
C GLY A 39 21.19 -5.46 -5.78
N MET A 40 20.93 -4.43 -6.60
CA MET A 40 21.94 -3.50 -7.09
C MET A 40 21.77 -2.12 -6.46
N ILE A 41 22.85 -1.57 -5.93
CA ILE A 41 22.91 -0.18 -5.47
C ILE A 41 23.42 0.70 -6.61
N ARG A 42 22.63 1.72 -6.98
CA ARG A 42 22.90 2.67 -8.05
C ARG A 42 22.96 4.07 -7.49
N LYS A 43 23.96 4.84 -7.90
CA LYS A 43 23.96 6.29 -7.70
C LYS A 43 23.09 6.93 -8.77
N ILE A 44 22.05 7.66 -8.36
CA ILE A 44 21.08 8.27 -9.27
C ILE A 44 21.18 9.80 -9.33
N ASP A 45 21.78 10.44 -8.32
CA ASP A 45 22.05 11.88 -8.32
C ASP A 45 23.27 12.21 -7.45
N TYR A 46 23.91 13.36 -7.70
CA TYR A 46 25.16 13.77 -7.06
C TYR A 46 24.95 14.64 -5.81
N LEU A 47 23.76 15.19 -5.64
CA LEU A 47 23.40 16.08 -4.55
C LEU A 47 22.11 15.59 -3.88
N ALA A 48 21.98 15.90 -2.59
CA ALA A 48 20.78 15.59 -1.83
C ALA A 48 19.55 16.26 -2.47
N PRO A 49 18.41 15.54 -2.57
CA PRO A 49 17.20 16.08 -3.13
C PRO A 49 16.54 17.02 -2.13
N ILE A 50 15.71 17.94 -2.63
CA ILE A 50 14.85 18.79 -1.79
C ILE A 50 13.77 17.93 -1.12
N SER A 51 13.24 16.95 -1.85
CA SER A 51 12.31 15.96 -1.34
C SER A 51 12.39 14.70 -2.18
N MET A 52 12.12 13.54 -1.57
CA MET A 52 12.11 12.24 -2.23
C MET A 52 11.03 11.38 -1.57
N LYS A 53 10.25 10.65 -2.37
CA LYS A 53 9.30 9.64 -1.88
C LYS A 53 9.61 8.31 -2.55
N ILE A 54 9.39 7.20 -1.85
CA ILE A 54 9.69 5.85 -2.34
C ILE A 54 8.37 5.13 -2.55
N GLY A 55 8.03 4.85 -3.80
CA GLY A 55 7.00 3.88 -4.17
C GLY A 55 7.59 2.51 -4.39
N ARG A 56 6.71 1.51 -4.60
CA ARG A 56 7.15 0.13 -4.83
C ARG A 56 8.01 0.03 -6.10
N THR A 57 7.60 0.70 -7.18
CA THR A 57 8.24 0.56 -8.50
C THR A 57 8.90 1.85 -9.01
N THR A 58 8.68 2.97 -8.31
CA THR A 58 9.16 4.30 -8.70
C THR A 58 9.68 5.10 -7.51
N ILE A 59 10.65 5.98 -7.76
CA ILE A 59 11.11 6.96 -6.77
C ILE A 59 11.03 8.35 -7.41
N PRO A 60 9.92 9.09 -7.20
CA PRO A 60 9.84 10.50 -7.56
C PRO A 60 10.59 11.38 -6.55
N TYR A 61 11.29 12.40 -7.05
CA TYR A 61 12.02 13.34 -6.22
C TYR A 61 12.18 14.70 -6.91
N LEU A 62 12.36 15.74 -6.09
CA LEU A 62 12.82 17.05 -6.53
C LEU A 62 14.33 17.14 -6.27
N ASP A 63 15.12 17.33 -7.32
CA ASP A 63 16.55 17.53 -7.15
C ASP A 63 16.87 18.91 -6.53
N ASN A 64 18.15 19.13 -6.23
CA ASN A 64 18.64 20.39 -5.66
C ASN A 64 18.30 21.63 -6.52
N SER A 65 18.11 21.47 -7.83
CA SER A 65 17.73 22.53 -8.77
C SER A 65 16.20 22.64 -8.98
N ARG A 66 15.38 21.96 -8.16
CA ARG A 66 13.92 21.87 -8.29
C ARG A 66 13.45 21.24 -9.61
N SER A 67 14.28 20.42 -10.26
CA SER A 67 13.82 19.56 -11.35
C SER A 67 13.11 18.35 -10.76
N PHE A 68 11.90 18.08 -11.24
CA PHE A 68 11.16 16.90 -10.84
C PHE A 68 11.60 15.71 -11.70
N LYS A 69 12.11 14.69 -11.03
CA LYS A 69 12.70 13.49 -11.61
C LYS A 69 11.99 12.27 -11.06
N ILE A 70 11.94 11.21 -11.87
CA ILE A 70 11.42 9.90 -11.46
C ILE A 70 12.47 8.85 -11.84
N TYR A 71 12.92 8.09 -10.84
CA TYR A 71 13.59 6.81 -11.08
C TYR A 71 12.55 5.74 -11.38
N TYR A 72 12.69 5.06 -12.51
CA TYR A 72 11.82 3.96 -12.93
C TYR A 72 12.56 3.04 -13.90
N GLY A 73 12.39 1.73 -13.74
CA GLY A 73 12.95 0.73 -14.68
C GLY A 73 14.47 0.80 -14.83
N GLY A 74 15.21 1.06 -13.75
CA GLY A 74 16.68 1.08 -13.75
C GLY A 74 17.34 2.43 -14.06
N GLY A 75 16.56 3.48 -14.34
CA GLY A 75 17.10 4.79 -14.72
C GLY A 75 16.26 5.98 -14.27
N VAL A 76 16.89 7.17 -14.27
CA VAL A 76 16.23 8.43 -13.92
C VAL A 76 15.76 9.15 -15.18
N ARG A 77 14.55 9.69 -15.13
CA ARG A 77 14.00 10.60 -16.14
C ARG A 77 13.60 11.91 -15.50
N THR A 78 14.05 13.03 -16.08
CA THR A 78 13.49 14.35 -15.77
C THR A 78 12.11 14.48 -16.39
N ILE A 79 11.11 14.79 -15.56
CA ILE A 79 9.71 14.96 -15.99
C ILE A 79 9.43 16.41 -16.36
N ASN A 80 9.86 17.35 -15.51
CA ASN A 80 9.75 18.79 -15.73
C ASN A 80 10.74 19.55 -14.82
N ILE A 81 10.94 20.83 -15.11
CA ILE A 81 11.92 21.68 -14.42
C ILE A 81 11.20 22.86 -13.76
N GLY A 82 11.20 22.95 -12.43
CA GLY A 82 10.75 24.14 -11.68
C GLY A 82 9.24 24.37 -11.57
N PHE A 83 8.39 23.48 -12.08
CA PHE A 83 6.93 23.67 -12.11
C PHE A 83 6.10 22.76 -11.19
N THR A 84 6.72 21.74 -10.58
CA THR A 84 5.99 20.80 -9.73
C THR A 84 5.70 21.42 -8.37
N ASN A 85 4.42 21.60 -8.06
CA ASN A 85 3.96 22.13 -6.79
C ASN A 85 3.95 21.03 -5.71
N ASP A 86 3.49 19.84 -6.08
CA ASP A 86 3.39 18.70 -5.17
C ASP A 86 3.37 17.38 -5.95
N TYR A 87 3.74 16.29 -5.29
CA TYR A 87 3.70 14.94 -5.85
C TYR A 87 3.48 13.88 -4.78
N PHE A 88 2.79 12.82 -5.15
CA PHE A 88 2.46 11.66 -4.32
C PHE A 88 2.81 10.39 -5.09
N VAL A 89 3.20 9.36 -4.36
CA VAL A 89 3.59 8.07 -4.93
C VAL A 89 2.84 6.97 -4.24
N SER A 90 2.46 5.97 -5.03
CA SER A 90 1.91 4.70 -4.57
C SER A 90 2.73 3.55 -5.18
N ASP A 91 2.23 2.32 -5.14
CA ASP A 91 2.97 1.17 -5.69
C ASP A 91 3.27 1.32 -7.18
N ASN A 92 2.30 1.80 -7.95
CA ASN A 92 2.34 1.79 -9.41
C ASN A 92 2.16 3.18 -10.03
N LEU A 93 1.66 4.17 -9.28
CA LEU A 93 1.36 5.50 -9.80
C LEU A 93 2.16 6.59 -9.08
N VAL A 94 2.53 7.62 -9.84
CA VAL A 94 2.94 8.92 -9.27
C VAL A 94 1.95 9.98 -9.72
N ALA A 95 1.23 10.56 -8.79
CA ALA A 95 0.39 11.74 -9.04
C ALA A 95 1.20 13.00 -8.78
N PHE A 96 1.12 13.99 -9.66
CA PHE A 96 1.80 15.26 -9.45
C PHE A 96 1.03 16.45 -10.00
N ILE A 97 1.18 17.59 -9.30
CA ILE A 97 0.50 18.84 -9.61
C ILE A 97 1.49 19.82 -10.22
N ASN A 98 1.14 20.31 -11.42
CA ASN A 98 1.81 21.43 -12.07
C ASN A 98 0.81 22.60 -12.16
N ALA A 99 1.04 23.64 -11.37
CA ALA A 99 0.09 24.72 -11.08
C ALA A 99 -1.27 24.21 -10.55
N ARG A 100 -2.25 24.01 -11.44
CA ARG A 100 -3.56 23.43 -11.13
C ARG A 100 -3.84 22.13 -11.87
N SER A 101 -2.89 21.67 -12.68
CA SER A 101 -3.08 20.52 -13.53
C SER A 101 -2.62 19.25 -12.83
N LEU A 102 -3.51 18.27 -12.76
CA LEU A 102 -3.21 16.94 -12.26
C LEU A 102 -2.66 16.07 -13.39
N ASN A 103 -1.49 15.52 -13.15
CA ASN A 103 -0.82 14.58 -14.03
C ASN A 103 -0.57 13.28 -13.28
N VAL A 104 -0.52 12.19 -14.03
CA VAL A 104 -0.13 10.87 -13.52
C VAL A 104 1.03 10.34 -14.34
N PHE A 105 2.03 9.79 -13.67
CA PHE A 105 3.01 8.91 -14.28
C PHE A 105 2.58 7.47 -14.01
N ASP A 106 2.43 6.70 -15.09
CA ASP A 106 2.01 5.31 -15.10
C ASP A 106 2.92 4.56 -16.08
N ASN A 107 3.68 3.59 -15.57
CA ASN A 107 4.54 2.71 -16.36
C ASN A 107 5.45 3.43 -17.39
N GLY A 108 6.11 4.51 -16.98
CA GLY A 108 7.03 5.26 -17.85
C GLY A 108 6.38 6.36 -18.70
N LYS A 109 5.04 6.47 -18.69
CA LYS A 109 4.28 7.47 -19.45
C LYS A 109 3.67 8.50 -18.53
N VAL A 110 3.69 9.76 -18.96
CA VAL A 110 2.98 10.85 -18.28
C VAL A 110 1.68 11.11 -19.02
N LYS A 111 0.57 11.18 -18.28
CA LYS A 111 -0.74 11.55 -18.80
C LYS A 111 -1.29 12.72 -18.01
N ASN A 112 -1.82 13.71 -18.72
CA ASN A 112 -2.60 14.78 -18.13
C ASN A 112 -4.01 14.28 -17.84
N LEU A 113 -4.47 14.36 -16.59
CA LEU A 113 -5.79 13.88 -16.18
C LEU A 113 -6.81 15.01 -16.08
N SER A 114 -6.39 16.17 -15.59
CA SER A 114 -7.19 17.39 -15.62
C SER A 114 -6.29 18.62 -15.72
N GLY A 115 -6.72 19.60 -16.50
CA GLY A 115 -6.08 20.93 -16.57
C GLY A 115 -6.34 21.77 -15.31
N MET A 116 -7.40 21.46 -14.56
CA MET A 116 -7.77 22.14 -13.32
C MET A 116 -8.42 21.14 -12.36
N VAL A 117 -7.61 20.50 -11.52
CA VAL A 117 -8.12 19.61 -10.48
C VAL A 117 -8.63 20.42 -9.30
N GLN A 118 -9.77 20.02 -8.73
CA GLN A 118 -10.28 20.58 -7.47
C GLN A 118 -9.95 19.70 -6.27
N GLN A 119 -9.96 18.38 -6.47
CA GLN A 119 -9.73 17.37 -5.45
C GLN A 119 -9.24 16.08 -6.10
N TYR A 120 -8.40 15.31 -5.41
CA TYR A 120 -7.97 14.00 -5.86
C TYR A 120 -7.58 13.10 -4.70
N TYR A 121 -7.63 11.81 -4.95
CA TYR A 121 -7.30 10.73 -4.03
C TYR A 121 -6.49 9.70 -4.80
N LEU A 122 -5.25 9.46 -4.35
CA LEU A 122 -4.34 8.49 -4.95
C LEU A 122 -4.39 7.19 -4.16
N GLY A 123 -4.69 6.09 -4.85
CA GLY A 123 -4.39 4.72 -4.44
C GLY A 123 -3.27 4.11 -5.29
N ASP A 124 -3.03 2.81 -5.20
CA ASP A 124 -1.91 2.17 -5.91
C ASP A 124 -2.04 2.21 -7.42
N SER A 125 -3.22 1.91 -7.92
CA SER A 125 -3.55 1.74 -9.34
C SER A 125 -4.79 2.56 -9.74
N VAL A 126 -5.46 3.17 -8.77
CA VAL A 126 -6.59 4.07 -8.97
C VAL A 126 -6.20 5.47 -8.55
N LEU A 127 -6.56 6.45 -9.37
CA LEU A 127 -6.56 7.85 -8.95
C LEU A 127 -7.93 8.46 -9.23
N LEU A 128 -8.68 8.74 -8.16
CA LEU A 128 -9.99 9.39 -8.21
C LEU A 128 -9.78 10.90 -8.15
N PHE A 129 -10.46 11.66 -8.99
CA PHE A 129 -10.32 13.12 -9.03
C PHE A 129 -11.59 13.83 -9.47
N LEU A 130 -11.76 15.05 -8.96
CA LEU A 130 -12.78 16.00 -9.39
C LEU A 130 -12.17 16.92 -10.46
N ASP A 131 -12.60 16.70 -11.70
CA ASP A 131 -12.21 17.54 -12.84
C ASP A 131 -12.97 18.87 -12.79
N GLY A 132 -12.27 19.95 -12.47
CA GLY A 132 -12.86 21.28 -12.31
C GLY A 132 -13.32 21.95 -13.59
N ILE A 133 -12.95 21.42 -14.77
CA ILE A 133 -13.43 21.97 -16.06
C ILE A 133 -14.83 21.47 -16.38
N ARG A 134 -15.08 20.18 -16.12
CA ARG A 134 -16.37 19.53 -16.39
C ARG A 134 -17.25 19.36 -15.16
N SER A 135 -16.71 19.67 -13.98
CA SER A 135 -17.31 19.37 -12.68
C SER A 135 -17.72 17.91 -12.59
N GLU A 136 -16.82 16.97 -12.89
CA GLU A 136 -17.14 15.54 -12.93
C GLU A 136 -16.14 14.76 -12.09
N TYR A 137 -16.61 13.82 -11.27
CA TYR A 137 -15.72 12.83 -10.65
C TYR A 137 -15.34 11.77 -11.67
N LYS A 138 -14.05 11.53 -11.79
CA LYS A 138 -13.46 10.55 -12.68
C LYS A 138 -12.44 9.70 -11.93
N ALA A 139 -12.25 8.46 -12.37
CA ALA A 139 -11.17 7.62 -11.89
C ALA A 139 -10.24 7.29 -13.06
N TYR A 140 -8.95 7.54 -12.87
CA TYR A 140 -7.92 6.94 -13.69
C TYR A 140 -7.64 5.53 -13.18
N TYR A 141 -7.73 4.53 -14.05
CA TYR A 141 -7.41 3.14 -13.74
C TYR A 141 -6.91 2.44 -15.00
N ASN A 142 -5.79 1.72 -14.88
CA ASN A 142 -5.21 0.92 -15.98
C ASN A 142 -5.09 1.68 -17.32
N GLY A 143 -4.59 2.91 -17.30
CA GLY A 143 -4.42 3.74 -18.50
C GLY A 143 -5.66 4.49 -18.99
N GLU A 144 -6.85 4.13 -18.52
CA GLU A 144 -8.13 4.71 -18.93
C GLU A 144 -8.70 5.66 -17.88
N VAL A 145 -9.64 6.52 -18.30
CA VAL A 145 -10.36 7.44 -17.42
C VAL A 145 -11.84 7.06 -17.45
N TYR A 146 -12.38 6.68 -16.30
CA TYR A 146 -13.76 6.26 -16.13
C TYR A 146 -14.59 7.40 -15.52
N PRO A 147 -15.79 7.68 -16.04
CA PRO A 147 -16.74 8.54 -15.36
C PRO A 147 -17.20 7.85 -14.07
N ILE A 148 -17.21 8.58 -12.96
CA ILE A 148 -17.61 8.05 -11.65
C ILE A 148 -18.95 8.62 -11.24
N GLU A 149 -19.05 9.94 -11.17
CA GLU A 149 -20.30 10.63 -10.88
C GLU A 149 -20.36 11.92 -11.70
N ASN A 150 -21.47 12.11 -12.42
CA ASN A 150 -21.75 13.33 -13.14
C ASN A 150 -22.48 14.31 -12.22
N PHE A 151 -21.87 15.46 -12.00
CA PHE A 151 -22.44 16.50 -11.17
C PHE A 151 -23.36 17.41 -11.98
N LEU A 152 -24.54 17.72 -11.44
CA LEU A 152 -25.35 18.84 -11.93
C LEU A 152 -25.60 19.93 -10.88
N ALA A 153 -25.45 19.70 -9.56
CA ALA A 153 -25.75 20.73 -8.54
C ALA A 153 -25.39 20.39 -7.06
N GLY A 154 -24.39 19.55 -6.77
CA GLY A 154 -24.08 19.09 -5.39
C GLY A 154 -22.94 19.82 -4.67
N ASN A 155 -22.43 19.27 -3.56
CA ASN A 155 -21.07 19.56 -3.08
C ASN A 155 -20.11 18.46 -3.61
N ALA A 156 -18.81 18.64 -3.40
CA ALA A 156 -17.82 17.59 -3.60
C ALA A 156 -18.20 16.30 -2.82
N ILE A 157 -17.75 15.14 -3.28
CA ILE A 157 -17.82 13.90 -2.49
C ILE A 157 -16.93 14.09 -1.27
N ASP A 158 -17.56 14.20 -0.11
CA ASP A 158 -16.87 14.42 1.16
C ASP A 158 -16.47 13.10 1.85
N VAL A 159 -17.14 11.99 1.51
CA VAL A 159 -16.93 10.68 2.14
C VAL A 159 -16.43 9.68 1.12
N VAL A 160 -15.11 9.58 1.00
CA VAL A 160 -14.42 8.68 0.08
C VAL A 160 -13.13 8.15 0.67
N LYS A 161 -12.83 6.88 0.36
CA LYS A 161 -11.52 6.27 0.60
C LYS A 161 -11.07 5.53 -0.65
N VAL A 162 -9.78 5.61 -0.93
CA VAL A 162 -9.11 4.88 -2.00
C VAL A 162 -8.00 4.02 -1.42
N SER A 163 -7.81 2.85 -2.00
CA SER A 163 -6.64 1.98 -1.79
C SER A 163 -6.26 1.45 -3.16
N ASP A 164 -5.84 0.20 -3.30
CA ASP A 164 -4.93 -0.14 -4.39
C ASP A 164 -5.62 -0.11 -5.75
N ASN A 165 -6.72 -0.83 -5.91
CA ASN A 165 -7.53 -0.84 -7.13
C ASN A 165 -9.01 -0.52 -6.87
N ILE A 166 -9.30 0.10 -5.71
CA ILE A 166 -10.66 0.37 -5.25
C ILE A 166 -10.84 1.83 -4.81
N ALA A 167 -12.05 2.33 -5.02
CA ALA A 167 -12.54 3.52 -4.36
C ALA A 167 -13.93 3.23 -3.79
N ALA A 168 -14.11 3.40 -2.48
CA ALA A 168 -15.43 3.33 -1.84
C ALA A 168 -15.87 4.75 -1.47
N TYR A 169 -17.12 5.08 -1.79
CA TYR A 169 -17.63 6.43 -1.60
C TYR A 169 -19.15 6.46 -1.41
N VAL A 170 -19.63 7.54 -0.81
CA VAL A 170 -21.06 7.88 -0.77
C VAL A 170 -21.34 8.91 -1.86
N ASN A 171 -22.23 8.58 -2.79
CA ASN A 171 -22.57 9.49 -3.89
C ASN A 171 -23.56 10.59 -3.45
N TYR A 172 -23.88 11.51 -4.36
CA TYR A 172 -24.78 12.64 -4.09
C TYR A 172 -26.22 12.24 -3.73
N ALA A 173 -26.64 11.03 -4.07
CA ALA A 173 -27.94 10.47 -3.71
C ALA A 173 -27.91 9.76 -2.35
N ASN A 174 -26.83 9.93 -1.57
CA ASN A 174 -26.55 9.23 -0.32
C ASN A 174 -26.51 7.70 -0.48
N GLN A 175 -26.00 7.21 -1.60
CA GLN A 175 -25.89 5.78 -1.84
C GLN A 175 -24.43 5.34 -1.75
N PHE A 176 -24.16 4.21 -1.09
CA PHE A 176 -22.81 3.68 -0.97
C PHE A 176 -22.42 2.87 -2.22
N ARG A 177 -21.28 3.22 -2.82
CA ARG A 177 -20.78 2.69 -4.08
C ARG A 177 -19.33 2.27 -3.94
N ILE A 178 -18.96 1.27 -4.73
CA ILE A 178 -17.58 0.80 -4.85
C ILE A 178 -17.19 0.85 -6.31
N PHE A 179 -16.18 1.63 -6.65
CA PHE A 179 -15.48 1.53 -7.93
C PHE A 179 -14.35 0.52 -7.80
N ILE A 180 -14.37 -0.54 -8.60
CA ILE A 180 -13.30 -1.55 -8.67
C ILE A 180 -13.17 -2.05 -10.11
N SER A 181 -11.93 -2.20 -10.60
CA SER A 181 -11.64 -2.75 -11.92
C SER A 181 -12.44 -2.09 -13.08
N GLY A 182 -12.57 -0.76 -13.06
CA GLY A 182 -13.28 -0.02 -14.11
C GLY A 182 -14.81 -0.06 -14.03
N LYS A 183 -15.39 -0.65 -12.96
CA LYS A 183 -16.85 -0.77 -12.78
C LYS A 183 -17.28 -0.17 -11.45
N ILE A 184 -18.49 0.39 -11.43
CA ILE A 184 -19.16 0.83 -10.21
C ILE A 184 -20.12 -0.27 -9.77
N ILE A 185 -19.93 -0.79 -8.57
CA ILE A 185 -20.77 -1.81 -7.94
C ILE A 185 -21.64 -1.14 -6.87
N PRO A 186 -22.99 -1.18 -7.01
CA PRO A 186 -23.89 -0.75 -5.96
C PRO A 186 -23.75 -1.64 -4.72
N GLN A 187 -23.64 -1.02 -3.54
CA GLN A 187 -23.63 -1.74 -2.26
C GLN A 187 -24.89 -1.43 -1.46
N GLU A 188 -25.09 -0.16 -1.10
CA GLU A 188 -26.24 0.27 -0.29
C GLU A 188 -26.99 1.40 -0.99
N ASN A 189 -28.30 1.47 -0.75
CA ASN A 189 -29.16 2.57 -1.24
C ASN A 189 -29.22 3.75 -0.25
N TYR A 190 -28.44 3.68 0.82
CA TYR A 190 -28.34 4.69 1.88
C TYR A 190 -26.87 4.86 2.28
N THR A 191 -26.59 5.92 3.04
CA THR A 191 -25.25 6.16 3.57
C THR A 191 -24.88 5.08 4.60
N VAL A 192 -23.60 4.77 4.66
CA VAL A 192 -23.02 3.85 5.65
C VAL A 192 -22.46 4.65 6.83
N SER A 193 -22.48 4.06 8.01
CA SER A 193 -22.00 4.74 9.22
C SER A 193 -20.46 4.79 9.32
N SER A 194 -19.80 3.79 8.74
CA SER A 194 -18.34 3.74 8.61
C SER A 194 -17.95 2.79 7.48
N PHE A 195 -16.80 3.03 6.85
CA PHE A 195 -16.17 2.07 5.94
C PHE A 195 -14.65 2.23 5.92
N ASP A 196 -13.95 1.18 5.52
CA ASP A 196 -12.52 1.17 5.27
C ASP A 196 -12.19 0.29 4.07
N VAL A 197 -11.06 0.55 3.41
CA VAL A 197 -10.72 -0.02 2.09
C VAL A 197 -9.30 -0.58 2.09
N GLY A 198 -9.13 -1.72 1.42
CA GLY A 198 -7.84 -2.26 0.97
C GLY A 198 -7.88 -2.49 -0.54
N ARG A 199 -6.96 -3.28 -1.13
CA ARG A 199 -6.98 -3.63 -2.56
C ARG A 199 -8.34 -4.10 -3.08
N ASN A 200 -8.77 -5.30 -2.72
CA ASN A 200 -10.02 -5.88 -3.24
C ASN A 200 -11.12 -5.96 -2.18
N THR A 201 -10.92 -5.28 -1.05
CA THR A 201 -11.71 -5.47 0.17
C THR A 201 -12.27 -4.14 0.65
N VAL A 202 -13.55 -4.13 1.02
CA VAL A 202 -14.18 -3.02 1.73
C VAL A 202 -14.96 -3.58 2.90
N ALA A 203 -14.66 -3.11 4.11
CA ALA A 203 -15.45 -3.43 5.29
C ALA A 203 -16.25 -2.19 5.71
N TYR A 204 -17.54 -2.37 6.01
CA TYR A 204 -18.42 -1.25 6.31
C TYR A 204 -19.58 -1.64 7.24
N VAL A 205 -20.18 -0.63 7.87
CA VAL A 205 -21.37 -0.80 8.71
C VAL A 205 -22.55 -0.11 8.05
N ASP A 206 -23.55 -0.89 7.67
CA ASP A 206 -24.75 -0.41 6.98
C ASP A 206 -25.74 0.33 7.91
N ILE A 207 -26.84 0.82 7.34
CA ILE A 207 -27.87 1.55 8.09
C ILE A 207 -28.63 0.68 9.11
N ASN A 208 -28.69 -0.63 8.89
CA ASN A 208 -29.29 -1.60 9.80
C ASN A 208 -28.30 -2.06 10.89
N LYS A 209 -27.12 -1.42 10.96
CA LYS A 209 -26.04 -1.74 11.90
C LYS A 209 -25.43 -3.13 11.67
N GLN A 210 -25.56 -3.69 10.47
CA GLN A 210 -24.86 -4.91 10.10
C GLN A 210 -23.44 -4.57 9.63
N PHE A 211 -22.48 -5.38 10.05
CA PHE A 211 -21.12 -5.29 9.54
C PHE A 211 -20.99 -6.18 8.30
N LYS A 212 -20.59 -5.57 7.18
CA LYS A 212 -20.47 -6.23 5.89
C LYS A 212 -19.05 -6.15 5.39
N ILE A 213 -18.65 -7.18 4.64
CA ILE A 213 -17.37 -7.24 3.96
C ILE A 213 -17.65 -7.51 2.49
N PHE A 214 -17.27 -6.56 1.64
CA PHE A 214 -17.15 -6.75 0.20
C PHE A 214 -15.73 -7.26 -0.09
N HIS A 215 -15.60 -8.37 -0.81
CA HIS A 215 -14.34 -8.91 -1.27
C HIS A 215 -14.49 -9.52 -2.67
N ASN A 216 -13.63 -9.12 -3.62
CA ASN A 216 -13.59 -9.66 -4.98
C ASN A 216 -14.96 -9.71 -5.70
N GLY A 217 -15.82 -8.71 -5.50
CA GLY A 217 -17.12 -8.62 -6.16
C GLY A 217 -18.29 -9.20 -5.37
N ASN A 218 -18.04 -9.89 -4.26
CA ASN A 218 -19.07 -10.48 -3.41
C ASN A 218 -19.17 -9.75 -2.08
N THR A 219 -20.38 -9.60 -1.56
CA THR A 219 -20.63 -8.98 -0.25
C THR A 219 -21.25 -9.99 0.70
N ILE A 220 -20.67 -10.14 1.88
CA ILE A 220 -21.21 -10.95 2.96
C ILE A 220 -21.64 -10.06 4.14
N VAL A 221 -22.61 -10.53 4.91
CA VAL A 221 -22.84 -10.03 6.28
C VAL A 221 -21.90 -10.78 7.20
N ALA A 222 -20.86 -10.11 7.69
CA ALA A 222 -19.86 -10.69 8.58
C ALA A 222 -20.36 -10.72 10.05
N GLU A 223 -21.08 -9.68 10.48
CA GLU A 223 -21.72 -9.63 11.79
C GLU A 223 -23.10 -8.95 11.72
N ASN A 224 -24.02 -9.37 12.59
CA ASN A 224 -25.35 -8.75 12.71
C ASN A 224 -25.37 -7.47 13.55
N PHE A 225 -24.22 -7.09 14.12
CA PHE A 225 -24.04 -5.88 14.92
C PHE A 225 -22.72 -5.20 14.54
N PRO A 226 -22.55 -3.89 14.78
CA PRO A 226 -21.31 -3.20 14.47
C PRO A 226 -20.17 -3.76 15.34
N PRO A 227 -18.97 -3.99 14.78
CA PRO A 227 -17.81 -4.35 15.57
C PRO A 227 -17.39 -3.18 16.47
N LEU A 228 -16.66 -3.48 17.54
CA LEU A 228 -16.07 -2.45 18.40
C LEU A 228 -15.02 -1.64 17.65
N ASN A 229 -14.27 -2.29 16.76
CA ASN A 229 -13.34 -1.69 15.81
C ASN A 229 -13.07 -2.67 14.67
N TYR A 230 -12.60 -2.15 13.54
CA TYR A 230 -12.13 -2.93 12.40
C TYR A 230 -11.07 -2.15 11.63
N ALA A 231 -10.23 -2.85 10.89
CA ALA A 231 -9.29 -2.28 9.94
C ALA A 231 -9.16 -3.23 8.73
N VAL A 232 -8.87 -2.67 7.56
CA VAL A 232 -8.83 -3.39 6.28
C VAL A 232 -7.43 -3.30 5.68
N GLY A 233 -6.87 -4.46 5.30
CA GLY A 233 -5.72 -4.58 4.40
C GLY A 233 -6.18 -5.11 3.04
N ASP A 234 -5.25 -5.54 2.18
CA ASP A 234 -5.53 -5.91 0.78
C ASP A 234 -6.63 -6.95 0.62
N ASN A 235 -6.47 -8.07 1.33
CA ASN A 235 -7.36 -9.23 1.29
C ASN A 235 -7.66 -9.76 2.70
N VAL A 236 -7.56 -8.88 3.69
CA VAL A 236 -7.70 -9.23 5.11
C VAL A 236 -8.45 -8.13 5.85
N VAL A 237 -9.40 -8.52 6.71
CA VAL A 237 -10.09 -7.59 7.62
C VAL A 237 -9.89 -8.10 9.03
N ALA A 238 -9.28 -7.28 9.88
CA ALA A 238 -9.12 -7.58 11.30
C ALA A 238 -10.11 -6.74 12.11
N TYR A 239 -10.88 -7.37 12.98
CA TYR A 239 -11.91 -6.67 13.75
C TYR A 239 -12.20 -7.35 15.09
N VAL A 240 -12.73 -6.57 16.03
CA VAL A 240 -13.27 -7.10 17.29
C VAL A 240 -14.78 -7.02 17.22
N SER A 241 -15.46 -8.17 17.24
CA SER A 241 -16.93 -8.24 17.20
C SER A 241 -17.55 -7.61 18.45
N ASN A 242 -18.84 -7.30 18.39
CA ASN A 242 -19.56 -6.63 19.48
C ASN A 242 -19.57 -7.42 20.81
N ASP A 243 -19.42 -8.74 20.74
CA ASP A 243 -19.30 -9.65 21.87
C ASP A 243 -17.85 -9.84 22.38
N GLY A 244 -16.87 -9.13 21.81
CA GLY A 244 -15.49 -9.07 22.30
C GLY A 244 -14.51 -10.07 21.70
N TYR A 245 -14.91 -10.86 20.71
CA TYR A 245 -14.00 -11.77 20.01
C TYR A 245 -13.20 -11.04 18.92
N PHE A 246 -11.89 -11.24 18.91
CA PHE A 246 -11.02 -10.84 17.81
C PHE A 246 -11.16 -11.84 16.67
N LYS A 247 -11.51 -11.34 15.48
CA LYS A 247 -11.76 -12.12 14.28
C LYS A 247 -10.96 -11.57 13.11
N ILE A 248 -10.60 -12.46 12.19
CA ILE A 248 -9.92 -12.12 10.95
C ILE A 248 -10.73 -12.71 9.79
N PHE A 249 -11.14 -11.86 8.85
CA PHE A 249 -11.59 -12.30 7.54
C PHE A 249 -10.37 -12.50 6.63
N TYR A 250 -10.23 -13.69 6.06
CA TYR A 250 -9.21 -14.00 5.06
C TYR A 250 -9.72 -15.14 4.17
N ASN A 251 -9.42 -15.05 2.86
CA ASN A 251 -9.80 -16.05 1.86
C ASN A 251 -11.30 -16.40 1.92
N ASP A 252 -12.15 -15.38 1.89
CA ASP A 252 -13.63 -15.49 1.90
C ASP A 252 -14.23 -16.16 3.15
N SER A 253 -13.46 -16.29 4.23
CA SER A 253 -13.90 -16.87 5.49
C SER A 253 -13.58 -15.99 6.69
N VAL A 254 -14.46 -15.97 7.69
CA VAL A 254 -14.22 -15.32 8.97
C VAL A 254 -13.71 -16.37 9.96
N GLN A 255 -12.54 -16.12 10.53
CA GLN A 255 -11.92 -16.95 11.55
C GLN A 255 -11.96 -16.24 12.90
N THR A 256 -12.35 -16.95 13.95
CA THR A 256 -12.26 -16.45 15.33
C THR A 256 -10.88 -16.77 15.88
N ILE A 257 -10.11 -15.75 16.22
CA ILE A 257 -8.72 -15.87 16.69
C ILE A 257 -8.69 -16.05 18.21
N GLY A 258 -9.53 -15.31 18.94
CA GLY A 258 -9.63 -15.44 20.38
C GLY A 258 -10.44 -14.32 21.03
N TYR A 259 -10.53 -14.36 22.35
CA TYR A 259 -11.23 -13.36 23.15
C TYR A 259 -10.23 -12.39 23.78
N PHE A 260 -9.98 -11.26 23.12
CA PHE A 260 -9.11 -10.18 23.59
C PHE A 260 -9.37 -8.90 22.81
N ASN A 261 -8.96 -7.75 23.36
CA ASN A 261 -9.32 -6.45 22.84
C ASN A 261 -8.13 -5.61 22.34
N ARG A 262 -8.41 -4.82 21.30
CA ARG A 262 -7.84 -3.50 20.93
C ARG A 262 -6.38 -3.35 20.51
N GLU A 263 -5.50 -4.33 20.70
CA GLU A 263 -4.09 -4.15 20.31
C GLU A 263 -3.74 -4.94 19.05
N TYR A 264 -4.08 -4.37 17.89
CA TYR A 264 -3.60 -4.85 16.59
C TYR A 264 -3.27 -3.71 15.63
N LYS A 265 -2.36 -3.97 14.69
CA LYS A 265 -2.08 -3.12 13.52
C LYS A 265 -2.14 -3.98 12.27
N ILE A 266 -2.69 -3.43 11.20
CA ILE A 266 -2.79 -4.07 9.90
C ILE A 266 -1.86 -3.34 8.93
N GLY A 267 -1.07 -4.10 8.17
CA GLY A 267 -0.52 -3.66 6.89
C GLY A 267 -1.34 -4.29 5.77
N ASP A 268 -0.77 -4.44 4.58
CA ASP A 268 -1.56 -4.90 3.44
C ASP A 268 -1.93 -6.39 3.58
N ASN A 269 -0.96 -7.23 3.96
CA ASN A 269 -1.16 -8.68 4.08
C ASN A 269 -0.86 -9.25 5.48
N VAL A 270 -0.48 -8.38 6.42
CA VAL A 270 -0.06 -8.76 7.78
C VAL A 270 -0.98 -8.12 8.81
N VAL A 271 -1.46 -8.91 9.76
CA VAL A 271 -2.13 -8.41 10.98
C VAL A 271 -1.25 -8.72 12.17
N ALA A 272 -0.61 -7.70 12.73
CA ALA A 272 0.16 -7.80 13.96
C ALA A 272 -0.76 -7.59 15.15
N PHE A 273 -0.73 -8.46 16.16
CA PHE A 273 -1.64 -8.36 17.29
C PHE A 273 -1.04 -8.90 18.58
N ARG A 274 -1.61 -8.44 19.69
CA ARG A 274 -1.40 -8.99 21.03
C ARG A 274 -2.43 -10.08 21.29
N ASP A 275 -1.99 -11.29 21.58
CA ASP A 275 -2.93 -12.36 21.91
C ASP A 275 -3.43 -12.29 23.37
N GLY A 276 -4.32 -13.21 23.76
CA GLY A 276 -4.87 -13.25 25.12
C GLY A 276 -3.83 -13.53 26.22
N GLY A 277 -2.66 -14.09 25.89
CA GLY A 277 -1.53 -14.26 26.80
C GLY A 277 -0.62 -13.04 26.88
N GLY A 278 -0.89 -12.00 26.08
CA GLY A 278 -0.07 -10.82 25.97
C GLY A 278 1.15 -10.97 25.06
N TRP A 279 1.24 -12.05 24.29
CA TRP A 279 2.33 -12.32 23.36
C TRP A 279 2.11 -11.60 22.03
N PHE A 280 3.20 -11.20 21.39
CA PHE A 280 3.17 -10.57 20.08
C PHE A 280 3.14 -11.63 18.99
N LYS A 281 2.10 -11.57 18.16
CA LYS A 281 1.87 -12.49 17.06
C LYS A 281 1.57 -11.73 15.78
N ALA A 282 1.77 -12.39 14.66
CA ALA A 282 1.33 -11.91 13.36
C ALA A 282 0.48 -12.97 12.66
N PHE A 283 -0.64 -12.56 12.07
CA PHE A 283 -1.34 -13.35 11.08
C PHE A 283 -0.79 -13.00 9.70
N TYR A 284 -0.38 -14.01 8.94
CA TYR A 284 0.06 -13.86 7.55
C TYR A 284 -0.48 -15.03 6.72
N LYS A 285 -1.32 -14.72 5.73
CA LYS A 285 -1.86 -15.69 4.76
C LYS A 285 -2.46 -16.98 5.35
N GLY A 286 -3.13 -16.88 6.49
CA GLY A 286 -3.78 -18.02 7.15
C GLY A 286 -3.00 -18.60 8.33
N ASP A 287 -1.71 -18.29 8.45
CA ASP A 287 -0.86 -18.77 9.54
C ASP A 287 -0.71 -17.72 10.65
N ILE A 288 -0.65 -18.18 11.90
CA ILE A 288 -0.33 -17.36 13.06
C ILE A 288 1.12 -17.62 13.47
N ILE A 289 1.95 -16.60 13.32
CA ILE A 289 3.38 -16.62 13.63
C ILE A 289 3.59 -16.00 15.01
N SER A 290 4.29 -16.71 15.89
CA SER A 290 4.67 -16.18 17.21
C SER A 290 5.99 -15.42 17.10
N LEU A 291 6.02 -14.16 17.55
CA LEU A 291 7.16 -13.27 17.39
C LEU A 291 7.91 -13.07 18.71
N GLU A 292 7.19 -12.62 19.74
CA GLU A 292 7.75 -12.34 21.07
C GLU A 292 6.78 -12.74 22.19
N SER A 293 7.31 -13.04 23.37
CA SER A 293 6.53 -13.29 24.58
C SER A 293 6.05 -12.00 25.27
N TYR A 294 6.11 -10.85 24.60
CA TYR A 294 5.63 -9.55 25.03
C TYR A 294 5.19 -8.74 23.82
N TYR A 295 4.28 -7.78 24.00
CA TYR A 295 3.89 -6.85 22.93
C TYR A 295 4.83 -5.64 22.88
N PRO A 296 5.52 -5.36 21.77
CA PRO A 296 6.45 -4.23 21.68
C PRO A 296 5.72 -2.90 21.54
N ASP A 297 6.28 -1.85 22.16
CA ASP A 297 5.73 -0.49 22.07
C ASP A 297 5.84 0.07 20.64
N ASN A 298 6.96 -0.24 19.96
CA ASN A 298 7.29 0.27 18.63
C ASN A 298 7.50 -0.88 17.64
N PHE A 299 6.72 -0.85 16.56
CA PHE A 299 6.86 -1.74 15.41
C PHE A 299 6.14 -1.13 14.20
N VAL A 300 6.60 -1.51 13.01
CA VAL A 300 6.07 -1.09 11.71
C VAL A 300 5.56 -2.32 10.96
N VAL A 301 4.39 -2.21 10.34
CA VAL A 301 3.79 -3.26 9.49
C VAL A 301 3.56 -2.65 8.11
N GLN A 302 4.05 -3.30 7.05
CA GLN A 302 3.85 -2.87 5.67
C GLN A 302 3.86 -4.07 4.73
N TYR A 303 3.01 -4.06 3.70
CA TYR A 303 2.99 -5.09 2.67
C TYR A 303 2.97 -6.54 3.20
N ASN A 304 4.05 -7.32 3.04
CA ASN A 304 4.18 -8.68 3.57
C ASN A 304 5.08 -8.76 4.80
N SER A 305 5.36 -7.63 5.43
CA SER A 305 6.48 -7.51 6.36
C SER A 305 6.13 -6.73 7.62
N LEU A 306 6.89 -7.02 8.67
CA LEU A 306 6.82 -6.37 9.97
C LEU A 306 8.22 -6.25 10.54
N ALA A 307 8.57 -5.08 11.07
CA ALA A 307 9.87 -4.84 11.67
C ALA A 307 9.75 -4.16 13.03
N TYR A 308 10.63 -4.53 13.96
CA TYR A 308 10.71 -3.99 15.31
C TYR A 308 12.06 -4.27 15.95
N VAL A 309 12.41 -3.49 16.98
CA VAL A 309 13.59 -3.76 17.81
C VAL A 309 13.15 -4.48 19.09
N ASN A 310 13.72 -5.65 19.35
CA ASN A 310 13.36 -6.43 20.52
C ASN A 310 14.05 -5.93 21.82
N ARG A 311 13.71 -6.53 22.96
CA ARG A 311 14.29 -6.19 24.29
C ARG A 311 15.80 -6.42 24.40
N SER A 312 16.39 -7.20 23.49
CA SER A 312 17.84 -7.43 23.41
C SER A 312 18.54 -6.45 22.46
N GLY A 313 17.83 -5.46 21.90
CA GLY A 313 18.41 -4.51 20.94
C GLY A 313 18.56 -5.07 19.52
N ILE A 314 17.91 -6.19 19.22
CA ILE A 314 17.96 -6.82 17.90
C ILE A 314 16.83 -6.25 17.04
N LEU A 315 17.19 -5.63 15.91
CA LEU A 315 16.24 -5.32 14.84
C LEU A 315 15.82 -6.62 14.17
N ARG A 316 14.55 -6.99 14.34
CA ARG A 316 13.94 -8.19 13.75
C ARG A 316 13.05 -7.80 12.59
N LEU A 317 13.00 -8.67 11.59
CA LEU A 317 12.13 -8.56 10.42
C LEU A 317 11.37 -9.87 10.25
N MET A 318 10.04 -9.80 10.31
CA MET A 318 9.20 -10.83 9.71
C MET A 318 8.90 -10.40 8.27
N THR A 319 9.16 -11.26 7.30
CA THR A 319 8.84 -10.99 5.89
C THR A 319 8.46 -12.29 5.19
N GLU A 320 7.35 -12.27 4.46
CA GLU A 320 6.81 -13.44 3.74
C GLU A 320 6.62 -14.68 4.63
N GLY A 321 6.36 -14.49 5.93
CA GLY A 321 6.12 -15.55 6.92
C GLY A 321 7.36 -16.04 7.67
N GLU A 322 8.55 -15.63 7.24
CA GLU A 322 9.82 -15.99 7.88
C GLU A 322 10.31 -14.88 8.80
N VAL A 323 11.02 -15.23 9.88
CA VAL A 323 11.52 -14.29 10.89
C VAL A 323 13.04 -14.26 10.88
N TYR A 324 13.61 -13.06 10.79
CA TYR A 324 15.05 -12.81 10.72
C TYR A 324 15.51 -11.88 11.84
N ASP A 325 16.67 -12.20 12.40
CA ASP A 325 17.44 -11.27 13.23
C ASP A 325 18.41 -10.53 12.30
N VAL A 326 18.17 -9.24 12.08
CA VAL A 326 18.88 -8.44 11.08
C VAL A 326 20.18 -7.88 11.63
N THR A 327 20.12 -7.24 12.80
CA THR A 327 21.30 -6.66 13.46
C THR A 327 21.04 -6.38 14.94
N SER A 328 22.08 -6.41 15.76
CA SER A 328 22.03 -6.19 17.22
C SER A 328 22.56 -4.81 17.65
N MET A 329 22.46 -3.80 16.79
CA MET A 329 23.08 -2.48 17.00
C MET A 329 22.15 -1.39 17.52
N PHE A 330 20.89 -1.73 17.82
CA PHE A 330 19.88 -0.79 18.28
C PHE A 330 19.67 -0.89 19.78
N ASN A 331 19.15 0.18 20.38
CA ASN A 331 18.70 0.13 21.76
C ASN A 331 17.27 -0.43 21.82
N PRO A 332 16.93 -1.19 22.88
CA PRO A 332 15.55 -1.63 23.11
C PRO A 332 14.56 -0.47 23.05
N GLY A 333 13.53 -0.61 22.22
CA GLY A 333 12.50 0.42 22.06
C GLY A 333 12.78 1.46 20.97
N ASP A 334 13.94 1.42 20.31
CA ASP A 334 14.22 2.27 19.15
C ASP A 334 13.14 2.10 18.07
N ALA A 335 12.45 3.21 17.77
CA ALA A 335 11.39 3.23 16.77
C ALA A 335 11.97 3.35 15.35
N GLY A 336 11.18 2.89 14.37
CA GLY A 336 11.50 3.10 12.96
C GLY A 336 11.41 4.57 12.60
N SER A 337 12.40 5.07 11.87
CA SER A 337 12.48 6.44 11.38
C SER A 337 13.23 6.47 10.05
N GLU A 338 13.12 7.59 9.32
CA GLU A 338 13.88 7.75 8.07
C GLU A 338 15.41 7.68 8.27
N THR A 339 15.87 7.98 9.50
CA THR A 339 17.29 8.09 9.86
C THR A 339 17.89 6.80 10.41
N ASN A 340 17.14 6.02 11.20
CA ASN A 340 17.68 4.88 11.92
C ASN A 340 17.42 3.57 11.17
N TRP A 341 16.16 3.15 11.11
CA TRP A 341 15.72 2.05 10.29
C TRP A 341 14.33 2.33 9.74
N GLN A 342 14.10 1.94 8.50
CA GLN A 342 12.86 2.18 7.78
C GLN A 342 12.47 0.91 7.04
N LEU A 343 11.28 0.41 7.33
CA LEU A 343 10.63 -0.61 6.50
C LEU A 343 9.83 0.10 5.42
N THR A 344 10.14 -0.20 4.16
CA THR A 344 9.39 0.27 2.99
C THR A 344 8.96 -0.96 2.19
N TYR A 345 7.67 -1.27 2.23
CA TYR A 345 7.12 -2.56 1.77
C TYR A 345 7.81 -3.74 2.45
N ASP A 346 8.57 -4.53 1.69
CA ASP A 346 9.33 -5.68 2.17
C ASP A 346 10.84 -5.41 2.29
N VAL A 347 11.27 -4.15 2.10
CA VAL A 347 12.69 -3.77 2.14
C VAL A 347 12.98 -3.02 3.42
N LEU A 348 13.92 -3.55 4.21
CA LEU A 348 14.37 -2.91 5.43
C LEU A 348 15.68 -2.16 5.17
N LYS A 349 15.63 -0.83 5.23
CA LYS A 349 16.81 0.03 5.22
C LYS A 349 17.21 0.33 6.67
N TYR A 350 18.49 0.25 7.01
CA TYR A 350 18.95 0.63 8.34
C TYR A 350 20.37 1.21 8.35
N GLN A 351 20.65 2.04 9.35
CA GLN A 351 21.90 2.76 9.51
C GLN A 351 22.89 1.95 10.36
N VAL A 352 24.13 1.79 9.88
CA VAL A 352 25.20 1.03 10.56
C VAL A 352 26.36 1.89 11.06
N GLY A 353 26.21 3.22 11.00
CA GLY A 353 27.21 4.22 11.35
C GLY A 353 26.80 5.59 10.81
N LEU A 354 27.67 6.59 10.89
CA LEU A 354 27.37 7.95 10.42
C LEU A 354 27.07 7.96 8.91
N ASN A 355 25.78 8.10 8.55
CA ASN A 355 25.24 8.08 7.18
C ASN A 355 25.68 6.88 6.31
N ILE A 356 26.02 5.75 6.93
CA ILE A 356 26.22 4.47 6.25
C ILE A 356 24.93 3.67 6.39
N PHE A 357 24.30 3.37 5.26
CA PHE A 357 23.06 2.61 5.21
C PHE A 357 23.32 1.23 4.59
N LYS A 358 22.64 0.23 5.13
CA LYS A 358 22.51 -1.11 4.57
C LYS A 358 21.08 -1.42 4.26
N ILE A 359 20.88 -2.38 3.37
CA ILE A 359 19.56 -2.84 2.98
C ILE A 359 19.46 -4.34 3.22
N TYR A 360 18.37 -4.75 3.86
CA TYR A 360 18.03 -6.14 4.08
C TYR A 360 16.77 -6.48 3.29
N TYR A 361 16.86 -7.54 2.49
CA TYR A 361 15.76 -8.05 1.68
C TYR A 361 15.87 -9.56 1.52
N LYS A 362 14.80 -10.29 1.89
CA LYS A 362 14.69 -11.76 1.74
C LYS A 362 15.94 -12.53 2.21
N GLY A 363 16.37 -12.29 3.45
CA GLY A 363 17.50 -13.02 4.04
C GLY A 363 18.89 -12.54 3.62
N ASN A 364 18.98 -11.54 2.72
CA ASN A 364 20.25 -11.03 2.20
C ASN A 364 20.45 -9.57 2.59
N GLU A 365 21.71 -9.24 2.87
CA GLU A 365 22.18 -7.89 3.16
C GLU A 365 22.92 -7.32 1.94
N TYR A 366 22.70 -6.03 1.65
CA TYR A 366 23.26 -5.29 0.51
C TYR A 366 23.91 -3.97 0.93
#